data_AF-A0A160T760-F1
#
_entry.id   AF-A0A160T760-F1
#
_cell.length_a   1.000
_cell.length_b   1.000
_cell.length_c   1.000
_cell.angle_alpha   90.00
_cell.angle_beta   90.00
_cell.angle_gamma   90.00
#
_symmetry.space_group_name_H-M   'P 1'
#
loop_
_entity.id
_entity.type
_entity.pdbx_description
1 polymer ?
#
loop_
_entity_poly.entity_id
_entity_poly.type
_entity_poly.pdbx_seq_one_letter_code
_entity_poly.pdbx_strand_id
1 'polypeptide(L)'
;MLFWENERPELGEVHHLMVLCYHLQHPSLYSAEGLAYARGLLADFIERGLSPADVRRRNREQVASGNRSWSVTARPGNQGAYERPIDWTMTAVDIVEGGAEAYCANVRALARTIYEALTQ
;
A
#
# COMPACT_ATOMS: atom_id res chain seq x y z
N MET A 1 -0.25 -14.94 -3.45
CA MET A 1 -1.25 -13.89 -3.71
C MET A 1 -1.07 -13.21 -5.06
N LEU A 2 0.04 -12.51 -5.34
CA LEU A 2 0.25 -11.90 -6.67
C LEU A 2 0.19 -12.89 -7.85
N PHE A 3 0.49 -14.16 -7.59
CA PHE A 3 0.25 -15.25 -8.54
C PHE A 3 -1.22 -15.36 -8.99
N TRP A 4 -2.20 -15.16 -8.10
CA TRP A 4 -3.63 -15.16 -8.46
C TRP A 4 -3.96 -14.02 -9.42
N GLU A 5 -3.39 -12.83 -9.23
CA GLU A 5 -3.57 -11.71 -10.17
C GLU A 5 -2.94 -11.98 -11.54
N ASN A 6 -1.83 -12.73 -11.57
CA ASN A 6 -1.19 -13.14 -12.82
C ASN A 6 -2.02 -14.19 -13.58
N GLU A 7 -2.62 -15.15 -12.88
CA GLU A 7 -3.48 -16.17 -13.50
C GLU A 7 -4.89 -15.68 -13.83
N ARG A 8 -5.41 -14.74 -13.04
CA ARG A 8 -6.75 -14.16 -13.14
C ARG A 8 -6.63 -12.63 -13.17
N PRO A 9 -6.35 -12.02 -14.35
CA PRO A 9 -6.13 -10.59 -14.48
C PRO A 9 -7.25 -9.70 -13.93
N GLU A 10 -8.48 -10.21 -13.86
CA GLU A 10 -9.62 -9.54 -13.22
C GLU A 10 -9.40 -9.25 -11.74
N LEU A 11 -8.58 -10.05 -11.04
CA LEU A 11 -8.21 -9.81 -9.64
C LEU A 11 -7.22 -8.63 -9.50
N GLY A 12 -6.61 -8.18 -10.60
CA GLY A 12 -5.69 -7.05 -10.63
C GLY A 12 -6.32 -5.70 -10.26
N GLU A 13 -7.66 -5.61 -10.14
CA GLU A 13 -8.35 -4.38 -9.71
C GLU A 13 -7.87 -3.90 -8.33
N VAL A 14 -7.49 -4.81 -7.43
CA VAL A 14 -7.01 -4.51 -6.08
C VAL A 14 -5.49 -4.54 -5.94
N HIS A 15 -4.75 -4.78 -7.02
CA HIS A 15 -3.27 -4.90 -7.01
C HIS A 15 -2.59 -3.72 -6.30
N HIS A 16 -3.04 -2.51 -6.62
CA HIS A 16 -2.51 -1.28 -6.05
C HIS A 16 -2.66 -1.22 -4.52
N LEU A 17 -3.79 -1.70 -3.97
CA LEU A 17 -4.01 -1.80 -2.53
C LEU A 17 -3.11 -2.89 -1.95
N MET A 18 -3.06 -4.06 -2.58
CA MET A 18 -2.26 -5.19 -2.10
C MET A 18 -0.79 -4.79 -1.93
N VAL A 19 -0.16 -4.27 -2.99
CA VAL A 19 1.26 -3.87 -2.95
C VAL A 19 1.51 -2.75 -1.94
N LEU A 20 0.62 -1.75 -1.87
CA LEU A 20 0.76 -0.64 -0.94
C LEU A 20 0.68 -1.12 0.53
N CYS A 21 -0.32 -1.93 0.85
CA CYS A 21 -0.55 -2.49 2.18
C CYS A 21 0.62 -3.36 2.63
N TYR A 22 1.14 -4.20 1.74
CA TYR A 22 2.33 -5.01 2.03
C TYR A 22 3.52 -4.13 2.46
N HIS A 23 3.81 -3.07 1.70
CA HIS A 23 4.94 -2.19 2.05
C HIS A 23 4.69 -1.36 3.31
N LEU A 24 3.44 -1.00 3.61
CA LEU A 24 3.10 -0.34 4.88
C LEU A 24 3.31 -1.27 6.08
N GLN A 25 3.04 -2.57 5.95
CA GLN A 25 3.35 -3.54 7.00
C GLN A 25 4.86 -3.83 7.13
N HIS A 26 5.65 -3.52 6.10
CA HIS A 26 7.10 -3.69 6.05
C HIS A 26 7.80 -2.34 5.80
N PRO A 27 7.72 -1.39 6.76
CA PRO A 27 8.08 0.02 6.53
C PRO A 27 9.55 0.23 6.13
N SER A 28 10.44 -0.71 6.48
CA SER A 28 11.86 -0.67 6.13
C SER A 28 12.15 -0.86 4.63
N LEU A 29 11.15 -1.29 3.84
CA LEU A 29 11.25 -1.36 2.38
C LEU A 29 11.10 0.02 1.71
N TYR A 30 10.46 0.97 2.41
CA TYR A 30 10.39 2.36 2.00
C TYR A 30 11.46 3.20 2.69
N SER A 31 11.83 4.31 2.07
CA SER A 31 12.49 5.40 2.78
C SER A 31 11.52 6.04 3.78
N ALA A 32 12.02 6.86 4.70
CA ALA A 32 11.15 7.65 5.59
C ALA A 32 10.15 8.51 4.81
N GLU A 33 10.58 9.19 3.74
CA GLU A 33 9.70 10.01 2.90
C GLU A 33 8.71 9.16 2.09
N GLY A 34 9.17 8.01 1.60
CA GLY A 34 8.33 7.05 0.87
C GLY A 34 7.24 6.46 1.74
N LEU A 35 7.56 6.17 3.00
CA LEU A 35 6.57 5.69 3.98
C LEU A 35 5.53 6.77 4.26
N ALA A 36 5.94 8.02 4.49
CA ALA A 36 5.01 9.14 4.69
C ALA A 36 4.09 9.35 3.47
N TYR A 37 4.66 9.31 2.26
CA TYR A 37 3.90 9.39 1.02
C TYR A 37 2.92 8.22 0.85
N ALA A 38 3.35 6.99 1.17
CA ALA A 38 2.52 5.79 1.10
C ALA A 38 1.30 5.85 2.03
N ARG A 39 1.44 6.44 3.24
CA ARG A 39 0.30 6.70 4.14
C ARG A 39 -0.72 7.64 3.51
N GLY A 40 -0.25 8.72 2.88
CA GLY A 40 -1.11 9.64 2.14
C GLY A 40 -1.82 8.98 0.97
N LEU A 41 -1.13 8.12 0.22
CA LEU A 41 -1.73 7.31 -0.85
C LEU A 41 -2.83 6.40 -0.34
N LEU A 42 -2.64 5.75 0.81
CA LEU A 42 -3.68 4.88 1.36
C LEU A 42 -4.93 5.68 1.73
N ALA A 43 -4.77 6.87 2.31
CA ALA A 43 -5.90 7.78 2.58
C ALA A 43 -6.62 8.22 1.29
N ASP A 44 -5.87 8.51 0.21
CA ASP A 44 -6.43 8.82 -1.11
C ASP A 44 -7.31 7.69 -1.66
N PHE A 45 -6.89 6.43 -1.49
CA PHE A 45 -7.68 5.28 -1.93
C PHE A 45 -8.88 5.00 -1.03
N ILE A 46 -8.72 5.06 0.30
CA ILE A 46 -9.73 4.63 1.26
C ILE A 46 -10.76 5.71 1.58
N GLU A 47 -10.32 6.93 1.89
CA GLU A 47 -11.25 8.01 2.26
C GLU A 47 -11.84 8.72 1.05
N ARG A 48 -11.00 8.97 0.04
CA ARG A 48 -11.36 9.79 -1.12
C ARG A 48 -11.85 8.96 -2.31
N GLY A 49 -11.73 7.63 -2.23
CA GLY A 49 -12.18 6.70 -3.27
C GLY A 49 -11.50 6.92 -4.62
N LEU A 50 -10.26 7.44 -4.63
CA LEU A 50 -9.57 7.74 -5.88
C LEU A 50 -9.18 6.47 -6.61
N SER A 51 -9.32 6.45 -7.93
CA SER A 51 -8.75 5.35 -8.72
C SER A 51 -7.23 5.49 -8.84
N PRO A 52 -6.48 4.42 -9.16
CA PRO A 52 -5.07 4.51 -9.50
C PRO A 52 -4.77 5.51 -10.63
N ALA A 53 -5.71 5.69 -11.57
CA ALA A 53 -5.58 6.68 -12.63
C ALA A 53 -5.67 8.11 -12.09
N ASP A 54 -6.57 8.37 -11.14
CA ASP A 54 -6.71 9.69 -10.49
C ASP A 54 -5.48 10.03 -9.65
N VAL A 55 -5.01 9.08 -8.83
CA VAL A 55 -3.79 9.24 -8.03
C VAL A 55 -2.58 9.53 -8.91
N ARG A 56 -2.39 8.74 -9.99
CA ARG A 56 -1.29 8.99 -10.95
C ARG A 56 -1.41 10.35 -11.62
N ARG A 57 -2.62 10.82 -11.93
CA ARG A 57 -2.84 12.13 -12.54
C ARG A 57 -2.50 13.25 -11.55
N ARG A 58 -2.96 13.16 -10.31
CA ARG A 58 -2.75 14.16 -9.25
C ARG A 58 -1.29 14.25 -8.82
N ASN A 59 -0.63 13.12 -8.66
CA ASN A 59 0.70 13.07 -8.04
C ASN A 59 1.83 13.06 -9.08
N ARG A 60 1.50 13.13 -10.38
CA ARG A 60 2.43 13.01 -11.52
C ARG A 60 3.70 13.85 -11.32
N GLU A 61 3.53 15.11 -10.97
CA GLU A 61 4.64 16.06 -10.85
C GLU A 61 5.52 15.77 -9.62
N GLN A 62 4.90 15.33 -8.52
CA GLN A 62 5.59 15.05 -7.26
C GLN A 62 6.39 13.75 -7.29
N VAL A 63 5.94 12.76 -8.08
CA VAL A 63 6.60 11.44 -8.20
C VAL A 63 7.42 11.27 -9.48
N ALA A 64 7.42 12.27 -10.38
CA ALA A 64 8.26 12.26 -11.56
C ALA A 64 9.73 12.18 -11.14
N SER A 65 10.43 11.11 -11.55
CA SER A 65 11.81 10.85 -11.11
C SER A 65 12.80 11.99 -11.44
N GLY A 66 12.52 12.79 -12.47
CA GLY A 66 13.33 13.96 -12.83
C GLY A 66 13.13 15.18 -11.92
N ASN A 67 12.02 15.23 -11.16
CA ASN A 67 11.64 16.38 -10.31
C ASN A 67 11.67 16.05 -8.82
N ARG A 68 11.91 14.79 -8.45
CA ARG A 68 11.77 14.31 -7.07
C ARG A 68 13.09 14.41 -6.30
N SER A 69 13.07 15.16 -5.20
CA SER A 69 14.22 15.34 -4.30
C SER A 69 14.37 14.25 -3.21
N TRP A 70 13.42 13.31 -3.15
CA TRP A 70 13.37 12.23 -2.16
C TRP A 70 13.41 10.84 -2.83
N SER A 71 13.59 9.76 -2.06
CA SER A 71 13.66 8.36 -2.56
C SER A 71 12.41 7.57 -2.16
N VAL A 72 11.91 6.61 -2.97
CA VAL A 72 10.67 5.86 -2.61
C VAL A 72 11.11 4.65 -1.80
N THR A 73 11.92 3.81 -2.45
CA THR A 73 12.55 2.65 -1.85
C THR A 73 13.64 3.08 -0.87
N ALA A 74 13.77 2.32 0.20
CA ALA A 74 14.82 2.51 1.18
C ALA A 74 16.22 2.34 0.58
N ARG A 75 17.18 3.03 1.19
CA ARG A 75 18.62 2.89 1.04
C ARG A 75 19.21 2.73 2.44
N PRO A 76 20.46 2.22 2.58
CA PRO A 76 21.12 2.18 3.87
C PRO A 76 21.14 3.58 4.52
N GLY A 77 20.51 3.71 5.69
CA GLY A 77 20.51 4.94 6.49
C GLY A 77 19.27 5.83 6.34
N ASN A 78 18.28 5.46 5.50
CA ASN A 78 17.03 6.24 5.38
C ASN A 78 15.75 5.38 5.42
N GLN A 79 15.84 4.15 5.93
CA GLN A 79 14.69 3.25 6.06
C GLN A 79 13.54 3.91 6.84
N GLY A 80 12.31 3.68 6.38
CA GLY A 80 11.10 4.07 7.08
C GLY A 80 10.89 3.23 8.33
N ALA A 81 10.33 3.86 9.36
CA ALA A 81 9.90 3.23 10.59
C ALA A 81 8.69 3.98 11.16
N TYR A 82 7.87 3.28 11.93
CA TYR A 82 6.83 3.90 12.74
C TYR A 82 7.40 4.30 14.10
N GLU A 83 6.89 5.39 14.68
CA GLU A 83 7.30 5.86 16.02
C GLU A 83 7.01 4.82 17.10
N ARG A 84 5.94 4.03 16.92
CA ARG A 84 5.55 2.92 17.77
C ARG A 84 5.27 1.69 16.90
N PRO A 85 5.51 0.47 17.41
CA PRO A 85 5.03 -0.73 16.74
C PRO A 85 3.52 -0.64 16.49
N ILE A 86 3.09 -1.00 15.29
CA ILE A 86 1.68 -1.09 14.93
C ILE A 86 1.23 -2.54 15.11
N ASP A 87 0.12 -2.74 15.80
CA ASP A 87 -0.50 -4.05 15.93
C ASP A 87 -1.42 -4.32 14.73
N TRP A 88 -0.93 -5.10 13.77
CA TRP A 88 -1.67 -5.41 12.56
C TRP A 88 -2.70 -6.51 12.83
N THR A 89 -3.98 -6.16 12.81
CA THR A 89 -5.08 -7.11 13.02
C THR A 89 -5.39 -7.99 11.81
N MET A 90 -4.76 -7.70 10.66
CA MET A 90 -4.88 -8.47 9.43
C MET A 90 -3.59 -8.32 8.63
N THR A 91 -3.18 -9.38 7.94
CA THR A 91 -1.93 -9.47 7.20
C THR A 91 -2.14 -10.16 5.84
N ALA A 92 -1.04 -10.29 5.09
CA ALA A 92 -0.99 -11.11 3.89
C ALA A 92 -1.40 -12.58 4.12
N VAL A 93 -1.21 -13.13 5.32
CA VAL A 93 -1.57 -14.52 5.64
C VAL A 93 -3.08 -14.69 5.61
N ASP A 94 -3.83 -13.77 6.23
CA ASP A 94 -5.30 -13.81 6.29
C ASP A 94 -5.93 -13.78 4.89
N ILE A 95 -5.31 -13.06 3.95
CA ILE A 95 -5.78 -13.04 2.55
C ILE A 95 -5.55 -14.40 1.88
N VAL A 96 -4.40 -15.05 2.11
CA VAL A 96 -4.12 -16.38 1.56
C VAL A 96 -5.08 -17.42 2.13
N GLU A 97 -5.31 -17.38 3.44
CA GLU A 97 -6.24 -18.29 4.13
C GLU A 97 -7.68 -18.13 3.66
N GLY A 98 -8.09 -16.91 3.30
CA GLY A 98 -9.41 -16.65 2.72
C GLY A 98 -9.61 -17.11 1.26
N GLY A 99 -8.55 -17.54 0.58
CA GLY A 99 -8.63 -18.12 -0.77
C GLY A 99 -8.79 -17.10 -1.91
N ALA A 100 -8.69 -17.60 -3.14
CA ALA A 100 -8.71 -16.78 -4.35
C ALA A 100 -10.09 -16.15 -4.62
N GLU A 101 -11.16 -16.85 -4.23
CA GLU A 101 -12.55 -16.42 -4.42
C GLU A 101 -12.87 -15.15 -3.61
N ALA A 102 -12.30 -15.03 -2.41
CA ALA A 102 -12.48 -13.87 -1.54
C ALA A 102 -11.39 -12.80 -1.70
N TYR A 103 -10.43 -12.99 -2.63
CA TYR A 103 -9.22 -12.18 -2.72
C TYR A 103 -9.49 -10.68 -2.75
N CYS A 104 -10.33 -10.21 -3.68
CA CYS A 104 -10.62 -8.78 -3.80
C CYS A 104 -11.33 -8.20 -2.56
N ALA A 105 -12.18 -8.98 -1.91
CA ALA A 105 -12.83 -8.56 -0.67
C ALA A 105 -11.82 -8.46 0.48
N ASN A 106 -10.95 -9.46 0.62
CA ASN A 106 -9.95 -9.53 1.68
C ASN A 106 -8.86 -8.46 1.52
N VAL A 107 -8.43 -8.14 0.30
CA VAL A 107 -7.47 -7.05 0.07
C VAL A 107 -8.09 -5.69 0.42
N ARG A 108 -9.37 -5.46 0.08
CA ARG A 108 -10.09 -4.24 0.48
C ARG A 108 -10.24 -4.15 2.00
N ALA A 109 -10.52 -5.27 2.67
CA ALA A 109 -10.58 -5.35 4.12
C ALA A 109 -9.21 -5.04 4.75
N LEU A 110 -8.13 -5.65 4.25
CA LEU A 110 -6.76 -5.37 4.70
C LEU A 110 -6.41 -3.87 4.58
N ALA A 111 -6.76 -3.26 3.44
CA ALA A 111 -6.49 -1.84 3.23
C ALA A 111 -7.22 -0.95 4.23
N ARG A 112 -8.43 -1.34 4.64
CA ARG A 112 -9.20 -0.64 5.66
C ARG A 112 -8.65 -0.84 7.07
N THR A 113 -8.21 -2.04 7.43
CA THR A 113 -7.64 -2.30 8.76
C THR A 113 -6.30 -1.61 8.95
N ILE A 114 -5.44 -1.61 7.92
CA ILE A 114 -4.20 -0.81 7.91
C ILE A 114 -4.54 0.69 7.96
N TYR A 115 -5.58 1.07 7.21
CA TYR A 115 -6.37 2.30 7.33
C TYR A 115 -6.40 2.87 8.76
N GLU A 116 -7.20 2.15 9.52
CA GLU A 116 -7.61 2.45 10.89
C GLU A 116 -6.42 2.35 11.85
N ALA A 117 -5.53 1.36 11.69
CA ALA A 117 -4.34 1.21 12.54
C ALA A 117 -3.34 2.36 12.41
N LEU A 118 -3.27 3.03 11.25
CA LEU A 118 -2.34 4.15 11.00
C LEU A 118 -2.89 5.53 11.39
N THR A 119 -4.16 5.60 11.78
CA THR A 119 -4.88 6.83 12.14
C THR A 119 -5.22 6.94 13.63
N GLN A 120 -4.95 5.89 14.41
CA GLN A 120 -5.02 5.87 15.88
C GLN A 120 -3.74 6.45 16.52
#